data_AF-A0A9P8TN14-F1
#
_entry.id   AF-A0A9P8TN14-F1
#
_cell.length_a   1.000
_cell.length_b   1.000
_cell.length_c   1.000
_cell.angle_alpha   90.00
_cell.angle_beta   90.00
_cell.angle_gamma   90.00
#
_symmetry.space_group_name_H-M   'P 1'
#
loop_
_entity.id
_entity.type
_entity.pdbx_description
1 polymer ?
#
loop_
_entity_poly.entity_id
_entity_poly.type
_entity_poly.pdbx_seq_one_letter_code
_entity_poly.pdbx_strand_id
1 'polypeptide(L)'
;MSDAAQGKVPYIRYTRLRQVAQKALSECLKPLTSENIASCYPSLQHTPEGQELLDLIRANVVNGLKVSSELEIDLILKELNVKEKLDVLDELVYEAQKRKQQDQQLPPEQQNQYTPVSDLTKEGLIQSYLIPAKQDFLSGLKEQHEQLRQSNLKLLEELTGLSQEAKTLKTEMDENMDFIHRLTQFENETMINTIDQNIVSLRNELMNMR
;
A
#
# COMPACT_ATOMS: atom_id res chain seq x y z
N MET A 1 -32.64 -6.39 -4.91
CA MET A 1 -31.48 -7.21 -5.34
C MET A 1 -30.49 -6.27 -6.01
N SER A 2 -29.88 -5.31 -5.31
CA SER A 2 -28.87 -5.39 -4.23
C SER A 2 -27.55 -6.05 -4.66
N ASP A 3 -26.83 -5.40 -5.57
CA ASP A 3 -25.40 -5.68 -5.87
C ASP A 3 -24.59 -4.38 -6.10
N ALA A 4 -25.03 -3.25 -5.53
CA ALA A 4 -24.34 -1.96 -5.66
C ALA A 4 -23.30 -1.69 -4.55
N ALA A 5 -22.87 -2.73 -3.82
CA ALA A 5 -22.03 -2.60 -2.62
C ALA A 5 -20.64 -3.25 -2.74
N GLN A 6 -20.12 -3.37 -3.97
CA GLN A 6 -18.70 -3.61 -4.20
C GLN A 6 -18.22 -2.59 -5.23
N GLY A 7 -17.32 -1.69 -4.82
CA GLY A 7 -16.68 -0.67 -5.67
C GLY A 7 -15.75 -1.27 -6.72
N LYS A 8 -16.29 -2.16 -7.56
CA LYS A 8 -15.56 -2.83 -8.63
C LYS A 8 -15.85 -2.08 -9.93
N VAL A 9 -14.77 -1.66 -10.59
CA VAL A 9 -14.87 -0.98 -11.89
C VAL A 9 -15.51 -1.93 -12.90
N PRO A 10 -16.60 -1.52 -13.58
CA PRO A 10 -17.23 -2.36 -14.59
C PRO A 10 -16.42 -2.31 -15.89
N TYR A 11 -15.69 -3.39 -16.19
CA TYR A 11 -14.96 -3.57 -17.45
C TYR A 11 -15.92 -3.94 -18.58
N ILE A 12 -16.41 -2.93 -19.32
CA ILE A 12 -17.47 -3.08 -20.31
C ILE A 12 -17.01 -2.79 -21.74
N ARG A 13 -16.00 -1.94 -21.92
CA ARG A 13 -15.68 -1.40 -23.25
C ARG A 13 -15.04 -2.44 -24.16
N TYR A 14 -14.11 -3.23 -23.64
CA TYR A 14 -13.48 -4.30 -24.40
C TYR A 14 -14.51 -5.34 -24.88
N THR A 15 -15.39 -5.78 -23.98
CA THR A 15 -16.46 -6.73 -24.30
C THR A 15 -17.39 -6.19 -25.38
N ARG A 16 -17.80 -4.91 -25.28
CA ARG A 16 -18.64 -4.26 -26.29
C ARG A 16 -17.93 -4.12 -27.63
N LEU A 17 -16.64 -3.77 -27.64
CA LEU A 17 -15.86 -3.68 -28.87
C LEU A 17 -15.85 -5.02 -29.61
N ARG A 18 -15.61 -6.11 -28.87
CA ARG A 18 -15.62 -7.48 -29.43
C ARG A 18 -17.01 -7.86 -29.98
N GLN A 19 -18.06 -7.56 -29.24
CA GLN A 19 -19.44 -7.80 -29.69
C GLN A 19 -19.78 -7.03 -30.97
N VAL A 20 -19.37 -5.76 -31.06
CA VAL A 20 -19.59 -4.93 -32.26
C VAL A 20 -18.81 -5.48 -33.44
N ALA A 21 -17.55 -5.88 -33.25
CA ALA A 21 -16.73 -6.47 -34.31
C ALA A 21 -17.34 -7.78 -34.85
N GLN A 22 -17.76 -8.68 -33.96
CA GLN A 22 -18.44 -9.93 -34.32
C GLN A 22 -19.76 -9.68 -35.05
N LYS A 23 -20.55 -8.71 -34.56
CA LYS A 23 -21.80 -8.33 -35.21
C LYS A 23 -21.53 -7.77 -36.61
N ALA A 24 -20.58 -6.85 -36.76
CA ALA A 24 -20.21 -6.28 -38.04
C ALA A 24 -19.77 -7.37 -39.03
N LEU A 25 -18.93 -8.33 -38.60
CA LEU A 25 -18.53 -9.47 -39.42
C LEU A 25 -19.76 -10.29 -39.86
N SER A 26 -20.68 -10.58 -38.94
CA SER A 26 -21.90 -11.31 -39.28
C SER A 26 -22.78 -10.58 -40.29
N GLU A 27 -22.92 -9.26 -40.16
CA GLU A 27 -23.67 -8.42 -41.11
C GLU A 27 -23.00 -8.40 -42.50
N CYS A 28 -21.66 -8.34 -42.55
CA CYS A 28 -20.91 -8.42 -43.81
C CYS A 28 -21.08 -9.76 -44.55
N LEU A 29 -21.35 -10.84 -43.82
CA LEU A 29 -21.56 -12.17 -44.41
C LEU A 29 -23.01 -12.42 -44.86
N LYS A 30 -23.98 -11.64 -44.36
CA LYS A 30 -25.41 -11.81 -44.73
C LYS A 30 -25.70 -11.73 -46.24
N PRO A 31 -25.05 -10.85 -47.03
CA PRO A 31 -25.28 -10.78 -48.48
C PRO A 31 -24.81 -12.01 -49.25
N LEU A 32 -23.98 -12.89 -48.66
CA LEU A 32 -23.49 -14.12 -49.30
C LEU A 32 -24.53 -15.26 -49.19
N THR A 33 -25.75 -14.99 -49.67
CA THR A 33 -26.82 -15.99 -49.78
C THR A 33 -26.63 -16.84 -51.03
N SER A 34 -27.18 -18.07 -51.03
CA SER A 34 -27.17 -18.94 -52.21
C SER A 34 -27.83 -18.27 -53.43
N GLU A 35 -28.89 -17.49 -53.20
CA GLU A 35 -29.61 -16.76 -54.26
C GLU A 35 -28.74 -15.66 -54.90
N ASN A 36 -28.06 -14.85 -54.09
CA ASN A 36 -27.19 -13.79 -54.60
C ASN A 36 -26.02 -14.38 -55.37
N ILE A 37 -25.42 -15.46 -54.89
CA ILE A 37 -24.32 -16.13 -55.59
C ILE A 37 -24.82 -16.79 -56.88
N ALA A 38 -25.96 -17.49 -56.86
CA ALA A 38 -26.53 -18.08 -58.07
C ALA A 38 -26.88 -17.02 -59.13
N SER A 39 -27.39 -15.86 -58.72
CA SER A 39 -27.70 -14.74 -59.63
C SER A 39 -26.46 -14.19 -60.36
N CYS A 40 -25.29 -14.27 -59.73
CA CYS A 40 -24.01 -13.85 -60.31
C CYS A 40 -23.41 -14.91 -61.27
N TYR A 41 -23.87 -16.17 -61.20
CA TYR A 41 -23.37 -17.29 -62.00
C TYR A 41 -24.49 -18.05 -62.73
N PRO A 42 -25.28 -17.38 -63.60
CA PRO A 42 -26.45 -17.99 -64.24
C PRO A 42 -26.11 -19.23 -65.07
N SER A 43 -24.94 -19.26 -65.71
CA SER A 43 -24.47 -20.39 -66.53
C SER A 43 -24.28 -21.69 -65.73
N LEU A 44 -23.98 -21.59 -64.43
CA LEU A 44 -23.76 -22.72 -63.52
C LEU A 44 -25.02 -23.07 -62.71
N GLN A 45 -25.97 -22.14 -62.60
CA GLN A 45 -27.22 -22.34 -61.87
C GLN A 45 -28.16 -23.32 -62.57
N HIS A 46 -28.11 -23.41 -63.91
CA HIS A 46 -29.02 -24.25 -64.68
C HIS A 46 -28.68 -25.75 -64.64
N THR A 47 -27.52 -26.12 -64.08
CA THR A 47 -27.14 -27.52 -63.90
C THR A 47 -27.23 -27.92 -62.42
N PRO A 48 -27.77 -29.10 -62.09
CA PRO A 48 -27.88 -29.55 -60.71
C PRO A 48 -26.50 -29.68 -60.04
N GLU A 49 -25.50 -30.18 -60.77
CA GLU A 49 -24.11 -30.29 -60.31
C GLU A 49 -23.47 -28.91 -60.07
N GLY A 50 -23.81 -27.91 -60.90
CA GLY A 50 -23.30 -26.55 -60.75
C GLY A 50 -23.88 -25.84 -59.54
N GLN A 51 -25.15 -26.09 -59.22
CA GLN A 51 -25.78 -25.56 -58.02
C GLN A 51 -25.16 -26.14 -56.73
N GLU A 52 -24.93 -27.46 -56.67
CA GLU A 52 -24.24 -28.12 -55.54
C GLU A 52 -22.81 -27.57 -55.35
N LEU A 53 -22.09 -27.35 -56.45
CA LEU A 53 -20.75 -26.77 -56.41
C LEU A 53 -20.76 -25.33 -55.89
N LEU A 54 -21.72 -24.50 -56.30
CA LEU A 54 -21.85 -23.12 -55.83
C LEU A 54 -22.16 -23.06 -54.33
N ASP A 55 -23.01 -23.96 -53.83
CA ASP A 55 -23.29 -24.04 -52.40
C ASP A 55 -22.07 -24.50 -51.58
N LEU A 56 -21.29 -25.45 -52.10
CA LEU A 56 -20.02 -25.88 -51.50
C LEU A 56 -19.02 -24.72 -51.44
N ILE A 57 -18.83 -24.00 -52.55
CA ILE A 57 -17.91 -22.85 -52.63
C ILE A 57 -18.36 -21.76 -51.67
N ARG A 58 -19.66 -21.42 -51.65
CA ARG A 58 -20.22 -20.44 -50.71
C ARG A 58 -19.93 -20.81 -49.27
N ALA A 59 -20.22 -22.04 -48.88
CA ALA A 59 -19.99 -22.51 -47.51
C ALA A 59 -18.49 -22.39 -47.13
N ASN A 60 -17.59 -22.78 -48.04
CA ASN A 60 -16.16 -22.67 -47.82
C ASN A 60 -15.68 -21.22 -47.71
N VAL A 61 -16.17 -20.32 -48.57
CA VAL A 61 -15.81 -18.90 -48.53
C VAL A 61 -16.33 -18.23 -47.27
N VAL A 62 -17.60 -18.47 -46.90
CA VAL A 62 -18.19 -17.90 -45.68
C VAL A 62 -17.44 -18.39 -44.44
N ASN A 63 -17.16 -19.69 -44.35
CA ASN A 63 -16.43 -20.25 -43.22
C ASN A 63 -14.97 -19.77 -43.17
N GLY A 64 -14.28 -19.78 -44.30
CA GLY A 64 -12.89 -19.33 -44.39
C GLY A 64 -12.74 -17.85 -44.03
N LEU A 65 -13.61 -17.00 -44.59
CA LEU A 65 -13.60 -15.57 -44.28
C LEU A 65 -13.94 -15.30 -42.82
N LYS A 66 -14.93 -16.02 -42.26
CA LYS A 66 -15.30 -15.88 -40.86
C LYS A 66 -14.14 -16.24 -39.93
N VAL A 67 -13.57 -17.44 -40.09
CA VAL A 67 -12.49 -17.94 -39.23
C VAL A 67 -11.25 -17.07 -39.37
N SER A 68 -10.84 -16.73 -40.59
CA SER A 68 -9.69 -15.87 -40.82
C SER A 68 -9.88 -14.48 -40.21
N SER A 69 -11.07 -13.89 -40.37
CA SER A 69 -11.35 -12.55 -39.84
C SER A 69 -11.41 -12.54 -38.31
N GLU A 70 -12.01 -13.57 -37.69
CA GLU A 70 -12.05 -13.70 -36.22
C GLU A 70 -10.64 -13.82 -35.63
N LEU A 71 -9.77 -14.62 -36.27
CA LEU A 71 -8.38 -14.76 -35.86
C LEU A 71 -7.61 -13.45 -35.99
N GLU A 72 -7.72 -12.76 -37.12
CA GLU A 72 -7.04 -11.48 -37.33
C GLU A 72 -7.51 -10.39 -36.37
N ILE A 73 -8.82 -10.32 -36.09
CA ILE A 73 -9.35 -9.38 -35.10
C ILE A 73 -8.74 -9.67 -33.72
N ASP A 74 -8.70 -10.93 -33.29
CA ASP A 74 -8.13 -11.29 -31.99
C ASP A 74 -6.61 -11.03 -31.94
N LEU A 75 -5.89 -11.23 -33.04
CA LEU A 75 -4.46 -10.89 -33.15
C LEU A 75 -4.22 -9.39 -33.03
N ILE A 76 -4.94 -8.56 -33.79
CA ILE A 76 -4.82 -7.09 -33.74
C ILE A 76 -5.13 -6.57 -32.33
N LEU A 77 -6.19 -7.08 -31.70
CA LEU A 77 -6.57 -6.68 -30.34
C LEU A 77 -5.48 -7.01 -29.32
N LYS A 78 -4.77 -8.13 -29.52
CA LYS A 78 -3.67 -8.57 -28.67
C LYS A 78 -2.40 -7.74 -28.91
N GLU A 79 -2.02 -7.53 -30.17
CA GLU A 79 -0.82 -6.75 -30.55
C GLU A 79 -0.89 -5.31 -30.04
N LEU A 80 -2.06 -4.67 -30.19
CA LEU A 80 -2.27 -3.30 -29.74
C LEU A 80 -2.53 -3.19 -28.23
N ASN A 81 -2.60 -4.33 -27.53
CA ASN A 81 -2.94 -4.45 -26.12
C ASN A 81 -4.20 -3.64 -25.77
N VAL A 82 -5.24 -3.79 -26.59
CA VAL A 82 -6.45 -2.97 -26.51
C VAL A 82 -7.22 -3.24 -25.21
N LYS A 83 -7.17 -4.49 -24.73
CA LYS A 83 -7.85 -4.88 -23.50
C LYS A 83 -7.36 -4.06 -22.31
N GLU A 84 -6.05 -4.05 -22.05
CA GLU A 84 -5.47 -3.30 -20.94
C GLU A 84 -5.78 -1.80 -21.05
N LYS A 85 -5.65 -1.24 -22.25
CA LYS A 85 -5.95 0.19 -22.49
C LYS A 85 -7.41 0.54 -22.22
N LEU A 86 -8.34 -0.31 -22.64
CA LEU A 86 -9.77 -0.08 -22.41
C LEU A 86 -10.18 -0.34 -20.96
N ASP A 87 -9.53 -1.29 -20.30
CA ASP A 87 -9.74 -1.57 -18.88
C ASP A 87 -9.28 -0.38 -18.03
N VAL A 88 -8.08 0.14 -18.27
CA VAL A 88 -7.57 1.39 -17.65
C VAL A 88 -8.50 2.58 -17.95
N LEU A 89 -9.04 2.66 -19.16
CA LEU A 89 -10.00 3.72 -19.50
C LEU A 89 -11.32 3.57 -18.73
N ASP A 90 -11.81 2.35 -18.49
CA ASP A 90 -12.98 2.08 -17.64
C ASP A 90 -12.70 2.54 -16.19
N GLU A 91 -11.49 2.28 -15.68
CA GLU A 91 -11.05 2.74 -14.35
C GLU A 91 -11.00 4.28 -14.27
N LEU A 92 -10.34 4.93 -15.22
CA LEU A 92 -10.24 6.39 -15.28
C LEU A 92 -11.61 7.08 -15.34
N VAL A 93 -12.55 6.52 -16.12
CA VAL A 93 -13.90 7.07 -16.21
C VAL A 93 -14.69 6.84 -14.93
N TYR A 94 -14.54 5.68 -14.30
CA TYR A 94 -15.16 5.41 -13.01
C TYR A 94 -14.66 6.38 -11.93
N GLU A 95 -13.34 6.61 -11.85
CA GLU A 95 -12.76 7.59 -10.94
C GLU A 95 -13.24 9.01 -11.23
N ALA A 96 -13.28 9.42 -12.50
CA ALA A 96 -13.77 10.74 -12.89
C ALA A 96 -15.25 10.94 -12.50
N GLN A 97 -16.08 9.92 -12.67
CA GLN A 97 -17.48 9.95 -12.23
C GLN A 97 -17.60 10.05 -10.71
N LYS A 98 -16.78 9.31 -9.97
CA LYS A 98 -16.71 9.39 -8.50
C LYS A 98 -16.31 10.79 -8.04
N ARG A 99 -15.26 11.37 -8.63
CA ARG A 99 -14.81 12.75 -8.35
C ARG A 99 -15.92 13.75 -8.63
N LYS A 100 -16.62 13.62 -9.76
CA LYS A 100 -17.77 14.49 -10.09
C LYS A 100 -18.91 14.38 -9.07
N GLN A 101 -19.23 13.18 -8.60
CA GLN A 101 -20.26 13.00 -7.57
C GLN A 101 -19.84 13.63 -6.23
N GLN A 102 -18.58 13.50 -5.86
CA GLN A 102 -18.03 14.15 -4.66
C GLN A 102 -18.05 15.67 -4.79
N ASP A 103 -17.69 16.20 -5.96
CA ASP A 103 -17.71 17.64 -6.24
C ASP A 103 -19.14 18.22 -6.16
N GLN A 104 -20.14 17.47 -6.63
CA GLN A 104 -21.56 17.86 -6.51
C GLN A 104 -22.07 17.91 -5.06
N GLN A 105 -21.40 17.26 -4.11
CA GLN A 105 -21.73 17.32 -2.69
C GLN A 105 -21.07 18.51 -1.98
N LEU A 106 -20.11 19.19 -2.63
CA LEU A 106 -19.45 20.37 -2.09
C LEU A 106 -20.30 21.63 -2.29
N PRO A 107 -20.14 22.64 -1.42
CA PRO A 107 -20.77 23.95 -1.60
C PRO A 107 -20.45 24.57 -2.98
N PRO A 108 -21.36 25.36 -3.57
CA PRO A 108 -21.20 25.93 -4.92
C PRO A 108 -19.89 26.70 -5.14
N GLU A 109 -19.34 27.29 -4.08
CA GLU A 109 -18.10 28.07 -4.10
C GLU A 109 -16.84 27.21 -4.28
N GLN A 110 -16.93 25.90 -4.07
CA GLN A 110 -15.82 24.94 -4.17
C GLN A 110 -15.96 23.97 -5.35
N GLN A 111 -17.05 24.06 -6.12
CA GLN A 111 -17.30 23.21 -7.28
C GLN A 111 -16.43 23.60 -8.49
N ASN A 112 -16.06 22.62 -9.32
CA ASN A 112 -15.30 22.81 -10.57
C ASN A 112 -13.89 23.42 -10.41
N GLN A 113 -13.13 23.06 -9.37
CA GLN A 113 -11.73 23.49 -9.23
C GLN A 113 -10.74 22.78 -10.18
N TYR A 114 -11.22 21.93 -11.10
CA TYR A 114 -10.35 21.17 -11.98
C TYR A 114 -9.91 21.99 -13.20
N THR A 115 -8.61 22.16 -13.38
CA THR A 115 -8.03 22.75 -14.59
C THR A 115 -8.17 21.77 -15.76
N PRO A 116 -8.74 22.19 -16.90
CA PRO A 116 -8.81 21.34 -18.09
C PRO A 116 -7.39 21.06 -18.63
N VAL A 117 -7.21 19.89 -19.25
CA VAL A 117 -5.90 19.43 -19.74
C VAL A 117 -5.29 20.39 -20.78
N SER A 118 -6.11 21.10 -21.55
CA SER A 118 -5.66 22.10 -22.53
C SER A 118 -4.96 23.30 -21.91
N ASP A 119 -5.26 23.61 -20.64
CA ASP A 119 -4.72 24.76 -19.92
C ASP A 119 -3.56 24.35 -18.99
N LEU A 120 -3.13 23.08 -19.05
CA LEU A 120 -2.04 22.57 -18.22
C LEU A 120 -0.69 23.09 -18.74
N THR A 121 -0.02 23.90 -17.93
CA THR A 121 1.36 24.33 -18.21
C THR A 121 2.35 23.19 -17.97
N LYS A 122 3.54 23.27 -18.59
CA LYS A 122 4.62 22.29 -18.39
C LYS A 122 5.01 22.20 -16.91
N GLU A 123 5.07 23.36 -16.26
CA GLU A 123 5.35 23.49 -14.84
C GLU A 123 4.25 22.84 -13.99
N GLY A 124 2.98 23.04 -14.35
CA GLY A 124 1.84 22.39 -13.70
C GLY A 124 1.89 20.87 -13.80
N LEU A 125 2.31 20.33 -14.94
CA LEU A 125 2.50 18.89 -15.13
C LEU A 125 3.66 18.33 -14.28
N ILE A 126 4.79 19.04 -14.21
CA ILE A 126 5.92 18.64 -13.38
C ILE A 126 5.53 18.68 -11.90
N GLN A 127 4.82 19.73 -11.49
CA GLN A 127 4.38 19.89 -10.10
C GLN A 127 3.34 18.84 -9.69
N SER A 128 2.43 18.45 -10.59
CA SER A 128 1.43 17.41 -10.28
C SER A 128 2.05 16.06 -9.97
N TYR A 129 3.23 15.75 -10.53
CA TYR A 129 4.00 14.56 -10.18
C TYR A 129 4.92 14.77 -8.96
N LEU A 130 5.58 15.91 -8.89
CA LEU A 130 6.58 16.19 -7.85
C LEU A 130 5.96 16.36 -6.47
N ILE A 131 4.78 16.97 -6.38
CA ILE A 131 4.11 17.26 -5.10
C ILE A 131 3.72 15.95 -4.37
N PRO A 132 3.00 15.00 -4.98
CA PRO A 132 2.69 13.71 -4.35
C PRO A 132 3.96 12.97 -3.91
N ALA A 133 4.97 12.88 -4.78
CA ALA A 133 6.23 12.21 -4.44
C ALA A 133 6.93 12.85 -3.22
N LYS A 134 6.91 14.18 -3.12
CA LYS A 134 7.43 14.89 -1.94
C LYS A 134 6.58 14.67 -0.70
N GLN A 135 5.25 14.57 -0.84
CA GLN A 135 4.35 14.29 0.27
C GLN A 135 4.59 12.89 0.83
N ASP A 136 4.76 11.88 -0.03
CA ASP A 136 5.08 10.51 0.36
C ASP A 136 6.45 10.41 1.04
N PHE A 137 7.44 11.14 0.53
CA PHE A 137 8.75 11.22 1.18
C PHE A 137 8.67 11.89 2.56
N LEU A 138 7.89 12.96 2.68
CA LEU A 138 7.71 13.70 3.92
C LEU A 138 6.94 12.89 4.96
N SER A 139 5.91 12.13 4.57
CA SER A 139 5.19 11.23 5.48
C SER A 139 6.11 10.13 6.01
N GLY A 140 6.93 9.51 5.16
CA GLY A 140 7.95 8.55 5.58
C GLY A 140 8.98 9.15 6.55
N LEU A 141 9.46 10.37 6.28
CA LEU A 141 10.41 11.05 7.16
C LEU A 141 9.78 11.41 8.52
N LYS A 142 8.51 11.81 8.55
CA LYS A 142 7.77 12.04 9.79
C LYS A 142 7.63 10.78 10.62
N GLU A 143 7.34 9.66 9.97
CA GLU A 143 7.26 8.37 10.65
C GLU A 143 8.61 7.98 11.28
N GLN A 144 9.70 8.09 10.53
CA GLN A 144 11.05 7.85 11.05
C GLN A 144 11.41 8.78 12.21
N HIS A 145 11.07 10.07 12.09
CA HIS A 145 11.30 11.04 13.16
C HIS A 145 10.50 10.69 14.42
N GLU A 146 9.25 10.27 14.29
CA GLU A 146 8.44 9.88 15.45
C GLU A 146 8.96 8.60 16.09
N GLN A 147 9.40 7.62 15.31
CA GLN A 147 10.06 6.42 15.82
C GLN A 147 11.34 6.75 16.60
N LEU A 148 12.19 7.64 16.06
CA LEU A 148 13.41 8.06 16.73
C LEU A 148 13.12 8.86 18.01
N ARG A 149 12.11 9.73 17.98
CA ARG A 149 11.65 10.49 19.15
C ARG A 149 11.18 9.56 20.26
N GLN A 150 10.38 8.55 19.95
CA GLN A 150 9.93 7.55 20.90
C GLN A 150 11.08 6.72 21.47
N SER A 151 12.05 6.33 20.62
CA SER A 151 13.26 5.63 21.06
C SER A 151 14.09 6.46 22.03
N ASN A 152 14.35 7.73 21.70
CA ASN A 152 15.08 8.65 22.57
C ASN A 152 14.36 8.89 23.90
N LEU A 153 13.03 9.00 23.91
CA LEU A 153 12.27 9.13 25.15
C LEU A 153 12.43 7.89 26.05
N LYS A 154 12.37 6.68 25.48
CA LYS A 154 12.60 5.44 26.24
C LYS A 154 14.02 5.36 26.80
N LEU A 155 15.03 5.68 25.99
CA LEU A 155 16.43 5.69 26.44
C LEU A 155 16.65 6.72 27.56
N LEU A 156 15.99 7.87 27.49
CA LEU A 156 16.07 8.89 28.55
C LEU A 156 15.41 8.39 29.83
N GLU A 157 14.25 7.75 29.74
CA GLU A 157 13.56 7.13 30.88
C GLU A 157 14.45 6.06 31.54
N GLU A 158 15.03 5.15 30.75
CA GLU A 158 15.99 4.14 31.23
C GLU A 158 17.20 4.77 31.92
N LEU A 159 17.80 5.81 31.32
CA LEU A 159 18.95 6.52 31.90
C LEU A 159 18.59 7.19 33.23
N THR A 160 17.41 7.82 33.32
CA THR A 160 16.95 8.44 34.56
C THR A 160 16.65 7.42 35.64
N GLY A 161 16.08 6.27 35.29
CA GLY A 161 15.90 5.14 36.19
C GLY A 161 17.24 4.63 36.73
N LEU A 162 18.20 4.36 35.85
CA LEU A 162 19.54 3.92 36.23
C LEU A 162 20.27 4.94 37.10
N SER A 163 20.11 6.25 36.81
CA SER A 163 20.69 7.32 37.61
C SER A 163 20.07 7.41 39.01
N GLN A 164 18.77 7.16 39.12
CA GLN A 164 18.07 7.12 40.40
C GLN A 164 18.54 5.91 41.23
N GLU A 165 18.63 4.72 40.62
CA GLU A 165 19.16 3.50 41.24
C GLU A 165 20.61 3.67 41.72
N ALA A 166 21.46 4.31 40.91
CA ALA A 166 22.83 4.60 41.30
C ALA A 166 22.90 5.56 42.50
N LYS A 167 21.99 6.53 42.59
CA LYS A 167 21.90 7.44 43.74
C LYS A 167 21.43 6.72 45.00
N THR A 168 20.40 5.87 44.91
CA THR A 168 19.90 5.10 46.06
C THR A 168 20.95 4.13 46.57
N LEU A 169 21.64 3.42 45.66
CA LEU A 169 22.74 2.53 46.02
C LEU A 169 23.88 3.29 46.70
N LYS A 170 24.22 4.48 46.20
CA LYS A 170 25.22 5.33 46.84
C LYS A 170 24.80 5.74 48.26
N THR A 171 23.56 6.19 48.45
CA THR A 171 23.07 6.57 49.79
C THR A 171 23.08 5.39 50.76
N GLU A 172 22.71 4.19 50.31
CA GLU A 172 22.80 2.97 51.12
C GLU A 172 24.25 2.61 51.48
N MET A 173 25.20 2.79 50.56
CA MET A 173 26.63 2.60 50.85
C MET A 173 27.15 3.63 51.87
N ASP A 174 26.75 4.90 51.74
CA ASP A 174 27.14 5.96 52.67
C ASP A 174 26.56 5.68 54.08
N GLU A 175 25.30 5.25 54.17
CA GLU A 175 24.68 4.83 55.44
C GLU A 175 25.37 3.62 56.09
N ASN A 176 25.71 2.61 55.29
CA ASN A 176 26.46 1.44 55.76
C ASN A 176 27.87 1.81 56.23
N MET A 177 28.55 2.72 55.52
CA MET A 177 29.85 3.28 55.93
C MET A 177 29.73 3.99 57.28
N ASP A 178 28.74 4.86 57.44
CA ASP A 178 28.48 5.57 58.70
C ASP A 178 28.14 4.61 59.85
N PHE A 179 27.45 3.51 59.56
CA PHE A 179 27.16 2.47 60.54
C PHE A 179 28.43 1.73 60.98
N ILE A 180 29.29 1.32 60.03
CA ILE A 180 30.59 0.71 60.33
C ILE A 180 31.47 1.68 61.12
N HIS A 181 31.48 2.97 60.76
CA HIS A 181 32.26 3.97 61.48
C HIS A 181 31.76 4.16 62.92
N ARG A 182 30.45 4.06 63.16
CA ARG A 182 29.88 4.10 64.52
C ARG A 182 30.21 2.85 65.33
N LEU A 183 30.15 1.66 64.72
CA LEU A 183 30.53 0.41 65.37
C LEU A 183 32.00 0.42 65.80
N THR A 184 32.91 0.84 64.93
CA THR A 184 34.35 0.92 65.25
C THR A 184 34.62 1.94 66.36
N GLN A 185 33.90 3.06 66.39
CA GLN A 185 34.01 4.03 67.48
C GLN A 185 33.52 3.45 68.82
N PHE A 186 32.38 2.74 68.83
CA PHE A 186 31.86 2.09 70.01
C PHE A 186 32.78 0.98 70.54
N GLU A 187 33.35 0.17 69.66
CA GLU A 187 34.35 -0.85 70.03
C GLU A 187 35.61 -0.21 70.65
N ASN A 188 36.08 0.90 70.07
CA ASN A 188 37.22 1.63 70.64
C ASN A 188 36.89 2.20 72.03
N GLU A 189 35.72 2.82 72.21
CA GLU A 189 35.31 3.36 73.51
C GLU A 189 35.13 2.26 74.57
N THR A 190 34.54 1.12 74.21
CA THR A 190 34.40 -0.02 75.11
C THR A 190 35.74 -0.66 75.46
N MET A 191 36.67 -0.79 74.51
CA MET A 191 38.03 -1.24 74.80
C MET A 191 38.76 -0.29 75.75
N ILE A 192 38.69 1.03 75.52
CA ILE A 192 39.30 2.04 76.40
C ILE A 192 38.75 1.90 77.82
N ASN A 193 37.43 1.84 77.96
CA ASN A 193 36.78 1.69 79.28
C ASN A 193 37.17 0.38 79.97
N THR A 194 37.31 -0.72 79.23
CA THR A 194 37.72 -2.02 79.78
C THR A 194 39.18 -2.00 80.25
N ILE A 195 40.07 -1.36 79.47
CA ILE A 195 41.47 -1.15 79.85
C ILE A 195 41.55 -0.29 81.10
N ASP A 196 40.79 0.80 81.18
CA ASP A 196 40.76 1.69 82.35
C ASP A 196 40.26 0.95 83.60
N GLN A 197 39.19 0.15 83.49
CA GLN A 197 38.71 -0.68 84.58
C GLN A 197 39.76 -1.69 85.05
N ASN A 198 40.46 -2.34 84.12
CA ASN A 198 41.53 -3.28 84.43
C ASN A 198 42.69 -2.58 85.15
N ILE A 199 43.11 -1.38 84.69
CA ILE A 199 44.15 -0.57 85.34
C ILE A 199 43.74 -0.20 86.78
N VAL A 200 42.49 0.21 87.00
CA VAL A 200 41.97 0.55 88.34
C VAL A 200 41.95 -0.70 89.24
N SER A 201 41.53 -1.84 88.73
CA SER A 201 41.52 -3.09 89.50
C SER A 201 42.93 -3.50 89.94
N LEU A 202 43.91 -3.49 89.02
CA LEU A 202 45.32 -3.79 89.30
C LEU A 202 45.91 -2.81 90.32
N ARG A 203 45.54 -1.52 90.23
CA ARG A 203 45.98 -0.49 91.19
C ARG A 203 45.44 -0.77 92.60
N ASN A 204 44.17 -1.19 92.71
CA ASN A 204 43.55 -1.51 93.99
C ASN A 204 44.14 -2.79 94.60
N GLU A 205 44.44 -3.80 93.79
CA GLU A 205 45.13 -5.01 94.24
C GLU A 205 46.54 -4.69 94.76
N LEU A 206 47.30 -3.82 94.07
CA LEU A 206 48.62 -3.36 94.53
C LEU A 206 48.55 -2.55 95.83
N MET A 207 47.49 -1.78 96.06
CA MET A 207 47.27 -1.04 97.31
C MET A 207 46.92 -1.96 98.49
N ASN A 208 46.22 -3.07 98.24
CA ASN A 208 45.84 -4.03 99.29
C ASN A 208 46.96 -5.02 99.65
N MET A 209 48.06 -5.06 98.88
CA MET A 209 49.25 -5.88 99.17
C MET A 209 50.33 -5.15 100.00
N ARG A 210 50.06 -3.93 100.48
CA ARG A 210 50.99 -3.09 101.22
C ARG A 210 50.47 -2.74 102.61
#